data_AF-Q1PHT8-F1
#
_entry.id   AF-Q1PHT8-F1
#
_cell.length_a   1.000
_cell.length_b   1.000
_cell.length_c   1.000
_cell.angle_alpha   90.00
_cell.angle_beta   90.00
_cell.angle_gamma   90.00
#
_symmetry.space_group_name_H-M   'P 1'
#
loop_
_entity.id
_entity.type
_entity.pdbx_description
1 polymer ?
#
loop_
_entity_poly.entity_id
_entity_poly.type
_entity_poly.pdbx_seq_one_letter_code
_entity_poly.pdbx_strand_id
1 'polypeptide(L)'
;MANLRNLGREMVKAKNPELHKSLFGSTASIFGQLILEKRMSKGISQDDLALMANTTQKTISRVEGGNSNVTMDTYDKLFDALNISPEERGQAFLKKTERGNEVIVGANPIYSHSY
;
A
#
# COMPACT_ATOMS: atom_id res chain seq x y z
N MET A 1 2.92 -7.78 26.48
CA MET A 1 3.10 -6.47 25.85
C MET A 1 2.13 -6.37 24.68
N ALA A 2 1.11 -5.51 24.75
CA ALA A 2 0.20 -5.32 23.62
C ALA A 2 0.99 -4.73 22.45
N ASN A 3 1.00 -5.42 21.30
CA ASN A 3 1.71 -4.95 20.11
C ASN A 3 0.99 -3.71 19.59
N LEU A 4 1.55 -2.53 19.80
CA LEU A 4 0.99 -1.22 19.42
C LEU A 4 0.55 -1.17 17.95
N ARG A 5 1.21 -1.98 17.10
CA ARG A 5 0.88 -2.16 15.67
C ARG A 5 -0.46 -2.86 15.43
N ASN A 6 -0.84 -3.79 16.31
CA ASN A 6 -2.14 -4.46 16.25
C ASN A 6 -3.24 -3.56 16.85
N LEU A 7 -2.90 -2.76 17.87
CA LEU A 7 -3.85 -1.84 18.49
C LEU A 7 -4.34 -0.77 17.51
N GLY A 8 -3.45 -0.14 16.75
CA GLY A 8 -3.84 0.85 15.73
C GLY A 8 -4.76 0.26 14.66
N ARG A 9 -4.48 -0.98 14.22
CA ARG A 9 -5.30 -1.70 13.23
C ARG A 9 -6.72 -1.98 13.76
N GLU A 10 -6.82 -2.49 14.98
CA GLU A 10 -8.11 -2.83 15.60
C GLU A 10 -8.92 -1.56 15.95
N MET A 11 -8.27 -0.49 16.38
CA MET A 11 -8.95 0.78 16.66
C MET A 11 -9.57 1.41 15.39
N VAL A 12 -8.88 1.31 14.25
CA VAL A 12 -9.41 1.80 12.96
C VAL A 12 -10.57 0.92 12.48
N LYS A 13 -10.43 -0.41 12.58
CA LYS A 13 -11.50 -1.37 12.24
C LYS A 13 -12.76 -1.17 13.07
N ALA A 14 -12.61 -0.96 14.38
CA ALA A 14 -13.73 -0.81 15.30
C ALA A 14 -14.49 0.51 15.10
N LYS A 15 -13.79 1.61 14.75
CA LYS A 15 -14.42 2.92 14.58
C LYS A 15 -15.02 3.14 13.19
N ASN A 16 -14.41 2.60 12.14
CA ASN A 16 -14.91 2.78 10.78
C ASN A 16 -14.47 1.60 9.87
N PRO A 17 -15.33 0.58 9.72
CA PRO A 17 -15.05 -0.61 8.90
C PRO A 17 -14.80 -0.28 7.42
N GLU A 18 -15.50 0.72 6.87
CA GLU A 18 -15.29 1.17 5.49
C GLU A 18 -13.96 1.90 5.33
N LEU A 19 -13.54 2.69 6.33
CA LEU A 19 -12.20 3.27 6.37
C LEU A 19 -11.12 2.18 6.52
N HIS A 20 -11.36 1.11 7.30
CA HIS A 20 -10.43 -0.02 7.35
C HIS A 20 -10.35 -0.74 6.00
N LYS A 21 -11.46 -0.98 5.31
CA LYS A 21 -11.48 -1.60 3.99
C LYS A 21 -10.79 -0.71 2.94
N SER A 22 -11.06 0.59 2.97
CA SER A 22 -10.44 1.64 2.17
C SER A 22 -8.94 1.78 2.46
N LEU A 23 -8.50 1.71 3.72
CA LEU A 23 -7.11 1.83 4.10
C LEU A 23 -6.35 0.52 3.87
N PHE A 24 -6.79 -0.62 4.39
CA PHE A 24 -5.98 -1.86 4.40
C PHE A 24 -6.21 -2.76 3.19
N GLY A 25 -7.38 -2.71 2.55
CA GLY A 25 -7.57 -3.28 1.21
C GLY A 25 -6.79 -2.50 0.14
N SER A 26 -6.56 -1.21 0.36
CA SER A 26 -5.75 -0.37 -0.52
C SER A 26 -4.25 -0.39 -0.19
N THR A 27 -3.86 -0.55 1.08
CA THR A 27 -2.45 -0.45 1.54
C THR A 27 -1.57 -1.49 0.86
N ALA A 28 -2.01 -2.74 0.77
CA ALA A 28 -1.23 -3.79 0.11
C ALA A 28 -0.98 -3.45 -1.36
N SER A 29 -1.99 -2.89 -2.04
CA SER A 29 -1.87 -2.40 -3.41
C SER A 29 -1.01 -1.13 -3.53
N ILE A 30 -1.10 -0.20 -2.58
CA ILE A 30 -0.27 1.03 -2.55
C ILE A 30 1.21 0.65 -2.40
N PHE A 31 1.52 -0.16 -1.40
CA PHE A 31 2.89 -0.60 -1.14
C PHE A 31 3.42 -1.52 -2.21
N GLY A 32 2.59 -2.45 -2.71
CA GLY A 32 2.96 -3.27 -3.87
C GLY A 32 3.35 -2.44 -5.08
N GLN A 33 2.54 -1.43 -5.40
CA GLN A 33 2.82 -0.52 -6.52
C GLN A 33 4.09 0.32 -6.28
N LEU A 34 4.26 0.89 -5.09
CA LEU A 34 5.44 1.67 -4.72
C LEU A 34 6.73 0.83 -4.84
N ILE A 35 6.69 -0.41 -4.34
CA ILE A 35 7.80 -1.36 -4.40
C ILE A 35 8.13 -1.71 -5.85
N LEU A 36 7.10 -2.00 -6.67
CA LEU A 36 7.27 -2.27 -8.09
C LEU A 36 7.94 -1.10 -8.82
N GLU A 37 7.42 0.11 -8.63
CA GLU A 37 7.95 1.33 -9.26
C GLU A 37 9.42 1.56 -8.87
N LYS A 38 9.74 1.45 -7.57
CA LYS A 38 11.10 1.65 -7.08
C LYS A 38 12.05 0.55 -7.59
N ARG A 39 11.61 -0.72 -7.60
CA ARG A 39 12.39 -1.84 -8.17
C ARG A 39 12.70 -1.59 -9.64
N MET A 40 11.68 -1.25 -10.44
CA MET A 40 11.84 -0.97 -11.86
C MET A 40 12.77 0.22 -12.11
N SER A 41 12.69 1.29 -11.31
CA SER A 41 13.60 2.44 -11.43
C SER A 41 15.07 2.10 -11.16
N LYS A 42 15.33 1.04 -10.39
CA LYS A 42 16.68 0.52 -10.14
C LYS A 42 17.14 -0.49 -11.18
N GLY A 43 16.28 -0.89 -12.12
CA GLY A 43 16.62 -1.84 -13.19
C GLY A 43 16.89 -3.28 -12.71
N ILE A 44 16.45 -3.65 -11.50
CA ILE A 44 16.71 -4.98 -10.92
C ILE A 44 15.53 -5.93 -11.12
N SER A 45 15.80 -7.22 -11.22
CA SER A 45 14.76 -8.25 -11.34
C SER A 45 14.03 -8.50 -10.00
N GLN A 46 12.95 -9.30 -10.03
CA GLN A 46 12.28 -9.72 -8.80
C GLN A 46 13.15 -10.68 -7.98
N ASP A 47 13.99 -11.50 -8.63
CA ASP A 47 14.95 -12.38 -7.96
C ASP A 47 16.04 -11.57 -7.24
N ASP A 48 16.54 -10.50 -7.88
CA ASP A 48 17.52 -9.60 -7.26
C ASP A 48 16.96 -8.94 -6.00
N LEU A 49 15.73 -8.42 -6.09
CA LEU A 49 15.07 -7.83 -4.92
C LEU A 49 14.81 -8.88 -3.82
N ALA A 50 14.46 -10.11 -4.19
CA ALA A 50 14.26 -11.19 -3.23
C ALA A 50 15.54 -11.50 -2.46
N LEU A 51 16.69 -11.54 -3.16
CA LEU A 51 18.00 -11.72 -2.55
C LEU A 51 18.34 -10.56 -1.60
N MET A 52 18.14 -9.32 -2.04
CA MET A 52 18.41 -8.12 -1.24
C MET A 52 17.56 -8.06 0.04
N ALA A 53 16.31 -8.50 -0.03
CA ALA A 53 15.36 -8.46 1.09
C ALA A 53 15.30 -9.77 1.90
N ASN A 54 16.19 -10.73 1.62
CA ASN A 54 16.23 -12.06 2.24
C ASN A 54 14.85 -12.76 2.25
N THR A 55 14.25 -12.87 1.07
CA THR A 55 12.93 -13.48 0.85
C THR A 55 12.95 -14.29 -0.45
N THR A 56 11.77 -14.65 -0.98
CA THR A 56 11.64 -15.40 -2.24
C THR A 56 11.02 -14.54 -3.33
N GLN A 57 11.35 -14.83 -4.59
CA GLN A 57 10.72 -14.18 -5.75
C GLN A 57 9.19 -14.34 -5.73
N LYS A 58 8.68 -15.48 -5.27
CA LYS A 58 7.23 -15.71 -5.08
C LYS A 58 6.63 -14.70 -4.09
N THR A 59 7.36 -14.34 -3.04
CA THR A 59 6.95 -13.28 -2.10
C THR A 59 6.92 -11.93 -2.82
N ILE A 60 7.95 -11.59 -3.60
CA ILE A 60 7.99 -10.33 -4.38
C ILE A 60 6.80 -10.24 -5.33
N SER A 61 6.55 -11.29 -6.12
CA SER A 61 5.41 -11.35 -7.05
C SER A 61 4.07 -11.13 -6.34
N ARG A 62 3.86 -11.75 -5.17
CA ARG A 62 2.64 -11.54 -4.36
C ARG A 62 2.53 -10.11 -3.84
N VAL A 63 3.65 -9.50 -3.42
CA VAL A 63 3.71 -8.13 -2.94
C VAL A 63 3.37 -7.15 -4.05
N GLU A 64 4.07 -7.22 -5.18
CA GLU A 64 3.85 -6.33 -6.33
C GLU A 64 2.45 -6.51 -6.93
N GLY A 65 1.88 -7.72 -6.84
CA GLY A 65 0.48 -8.00 -7.19
C GLY A 65 -0.56 -7.50 -6.18
N GLY A 66 -0.17 -6.87 -5.07
CA GLY A 66 -1.09 -6.27 -4.10
C GLY A 66 -1.85 -7.26 -3.22
N ASN A 67 -1.30 -8.46 -2.99
CA ASN A 67 -1.96 -9.50 -2.20
C ASN A 67 -2.09 -9.11 -0.71
N SER A 68 -3.28 -9.25 -0.13
CA SER A 68 -3.59 -8.83 1.25
C SER A 68 -2.97 -9.69 2.36
N ASN A 69 -2.41 -10.86 2.04
CA ASN A 69 -1.79 -11.77 3.02
C ASN A 69 -0.27 -11.58 3.13
N VAL A 70 0.22 -10.35 2.94
CA VAL A 70 1.62 -9.97 3.19
C VAL A 70 1.73 -9.31 4.56
N THR A 71 2.74 -9.71 5.34
CA THR A 71 2.97 -9.11 6.65
C THR A 71 3.69 -7.77 6.52
N MET A 72 3.48 -6.87 7.48
CA MET A 72 4.24 -5.60 7.50
C MET A 72 5.74 -5.82 7.72
N ASP A 73 6.18 -6.90 8.37
CA ASP A 73 7.62 -7.25 8.45
C ASP A 73 8.23 -7.51 7.05
N THR A 74 7.46 -8.17 6.19
CA THR A 74 7.85 -8.36 4.79
C THR A 74 7.94 -7.03 4.05
N TYR A 75 6.98 -6.12 4.26
CA TYR A 75 7.05 -4.78 3.67
C TYR A 75 8.26 -3.98 4.18
N ASP A 76 8.54 -4.02 5.49
CA ASP A 76 9.68 -3.33 6.10
C ASP A 76 11.00 -3.75 5.46
N LYS A 77 11.24 -5.07 5.30
CA LYS A 77 12.42 -5.61 4.58
C LYS A 77 12.55 -5.09 3.14
N LEU A 78 11.43 -4.98 2.43
CA LEU A 78 11.43 -4.52 1.04
C LEU A 78 11.66 -3.02 0.93
N PHE A 79 11.09 -2.24 1.86
CA PHE A 79 11.37 -0.81 1.93
C PHE A 79 12.84 -0.55 2.23
N ASP A 80 13.43 -1.30 3.16
CA ASP A 80 14.84 -1.17 3.51
C ASP A 80 15.73 -1.56 2.32
N ALA A 81 15.48 -2.71 1.67
CA ALA A 81 16.22 -3.14 0.49
C ALA A 81 16.16 -2.12 -0.67
N LEU A 82 15.04 -1.42 -0.82
CA LEU A 82 14.85 -0.42 -1.88
C LEU A 82 15.21 1.01 -1.46
N ASN A 83 15.60 1.25 -0.20
CA ASN A 83 15.78 2.57 0.39
C ASN A 83 14.55 3.47 0.19
N ILE A 84 13.36 2.95 0.55
CA ILE A 84 12.09 3.67 0.49
C ILE A 84 11.84 4.35 1.84
N SER A 85 11.82 5.68 1.84
CA SER A 85 11.66 6.49 3.05
C SER A 85 10.22 6.50 3.56
N PRO A 86 9.98 6.81 4.86
CA PRO A 86 8.64 7.02 5.38
C PRO A 86 7.83 8.09 4.62
N GLU A 87 8.50 9.14 4.13
CA GLU A 87 7.87 10.20 3.33
C GLU A 87 7.39 9.65 1.98
N GLU A 88 8.20 8.84 1.28
CA GLU A 88 7.79 8.18 0.03
C GLU A 88 6.59 7.24 0.27
N ARG A 89 6.57 6.50 1.39
CA ARG A 89 5.42 5.68 1.78
C ARG A 89 4.18 6.55 1.97
N GLY A 90 4.30 7.68 2.68
CA GLY A 90 3.23 8.65 2.91
C GLY A 90 2.69 9.27 1.61
N GLN A 91 3.57 9.67 0.71
CA GLN A 91 3.19 10.20 -0.61
C GLN A 91 2.44 9.17 -1.45
N ALA A 92 2.82 7.90 -1.40
CA ALA A 92 2.11 6.84 -2.09
C ALA A 92 0.65 6.68 -1.62
N PHE A 93 0.36 6.96 -0.34
CA PHE A 93 -1.02 7.01 0.16
C PHE A 93 -1.79 8.19 -0.42
N LEU A 94 -1.21 9.40 -0.41
CA LEU A 94 -1.86 10.61 -0.91
C LEU A 94 -2.19 10.52 -2.40
N LYS A 95 -1.23 10.04 -3.21
CA LYS A 95 -1.39 9.87 -4.66
C LYS A 95 -2.55 8.94 -5.04
N LYS A 96 -2.84 7.90 -4.23
CA LYS A 96 -3.98 7.01 -4.48
C LYS A 96 -5.31 7.69 -4.15
N THR A 97 -5.35 8.49 -3.10
CA THR A 97 -6.53 9.29 -2.72
C THR A 97 -6.88 10.32 -3.79
N GLU A 98 -5.87 11.00 -4.36
CA GLU A 98 -6.04 11.97 -5.45
C GLU A 98 -6.56 11.32 -6.74
N ARG A 99 -5.98 10.19 -7.14
CA ARG A 99 -6.48 9.40 -8.29
C ARG A 99 -7.89 8.88 -8.09
N GLY A 100 -8.27 8.52 -6.87
CA GLY A 100 -9.65 8.16 -6.53
C GLY A 100 -10.61 9.35 -6.67
N ASN A 101 -10.14 10.57 -6.39
CA ASN A 101 -10.93 11.78 -6.50
C ASN A 101 -11.13 12.21 -7.96
N GLU A 102 -10.09 12.13 -8.82
CA GLU A 102 -10.20 12.41 -10.27
C GLU A 102 -11.25 11.54 -10.96
N VAL A 103 -11.40 10.27 -10.55
CA VAL A 103 -12.43 9.36 -11.09
C VAL A 103 -13.84 9.76 -10.62
N ILE A 104 -13.99 10.36 -9.43
CA ILE A 104 -15.28 10.87 -8.95
C ILE A 104 -15.66 12.19 -9.64
N VAL A 105 -14.69 13.07 -9.94
CA VAL A 105 -14.97 14.31 -10.69
C VAL A 105 -15.31 14.01 -12.16
N GLY A 106 -14.81 12.90 -12.71
CA GLY A 106 -15.14 12.41 -14.05
C GLY A 106 -16.40 11.54 -14.18
N ALA A 107 -16.96 11.06 -13.06
CA ALA A 107 -18.19 10.26 -13.03
C ALA A 107 -19.29 11.03 -12.30
N ASN A 108 -19.98 11.90 -13.05
CA ASN A 108 -21.08 12.76 -12.60
C ASN A 108 -22.16 11.99 -11.80
N PRO A 109 -22.34 12.23 -10.49
CA PRO A 109 -23.54 11.84 -9.78
C PRO A 109 -24.45 13.05 -9.63
N ILE A 110 -25.56 12.96 -10.34
CA ILE A 110 -26.78 13.74 -10.18
C ILE A 110 -27.09 13.97 -8.70
N TYR A 111 -27.00 15.23 -8.25
CA TYR A 111 -27.94 15.79 -7.27
C TYR A 111 -28.33 17.21 -7.68
N SER A 112 -29.55 17.32 -8.17
CA SER A 112 -30.30 18.55 -8.41
C SER A 112 -31.14 18.91 -7.18
N HIS A 113 -31.34 20.22 -6.94
CA HIS A 113 -32.32 20.88 -6.05
C HIS A 113 -32.07 20.72 -4.54
N SER A 114 -32.22 21.72 -3.66
CA SER A 114 -32.75 23.09 -3.75
C SER A 114 -32.49 23.81 -2.41
N TYR A 115 -32.22 25.12 -2.44
CA TYR A 115 -32.77 26.14 -1.54
C TYR A 115 -32.85 27.45 -2.31
#